data_AF-A0A3M0CFF0-F1
#
_entry.id   AF-A0A3M0CFF0-F1
#
_cell.length_a   1.000
_cell.length_b   1.000
_cell.length_c   1.000
_cell.angle_alpha   90.00
_cell.angle_beta   90.00
_cell.angle_gamma   90.00
#
_symmetry.space_group_name_H-M   'P 1'
#
loop_
_entity.id
_entity.type
_entity.pdbx_description
1 polymer ?
#
loop_
_entity_poly.entity_id
_entity_poly.type
_entity_poly.pdbx_seq_one_letter_code
_entity_poly.pdbx_strand_id
1 'polypeptide(L)'
;MTNGTPDTAPPQTGRDADTDPEDEPEGTATARLLGYAGIIPFAALTFALFAMPEGTTAPLRTALIAYGAVILSFIGGIIWGIGLRLPDSPKAGAHSLYLYSIIPSLLGWIAVLLPVAVGTLVLAVSFVMALVHDRSLTRDGHLPDWFGAMRLHLTTAVVLCLLVSLLAAY
;
A
#
# COMPACT_ATOMS: atom_id res chain seq x y z
N MET A 1 33.35 36.27 53.12
CA MET A 1 34.26 35.40 52.35
C MET A 1 33.75 33.99 52.56
N THR A 2 33.07 33.34 51.62
CA THR A 2 33.60 32.90 50.32
C THR A 2 32.52 33.01 49.22
N ASN A 3 32.89 33.65 48.12
CA ASN A 3 32.09 33.78 46.90
C ASN A 3 32.52 32.66 45.95
N GLY A 4 31.58 31.87 45.42
CA GLY A 4 31.88 30.67 44.64
C GLY A 4 31.02 30.56 43.40
N THR A 5 31.50 31.11 42.28
CA THR A 5 31.31 30.54 40.94
C THR A 5 32.41 31.11 40.05
N PRO A 6 33.05 30.24 39.26
CA PRO A 6 33.03 30.47 37.82
C PRO A 6 32.58 29.22 37.05
N ASP A 7 31.76 29.52 36.05
CA ASP A 7 31.35 28.71 34.91
C ASP A 7 32.57 28.17 34.12
N THR A 8 32.59 26.85 33.84
CA THR A 8 33.17 26.27 32.61
C THR A 8 32.60 24.86 32.39
N ALA A 9 31.60 24.73 31.54
CA ALA A 9 31.27 23.46 30.89
C ALA A 9 32.22 23.20 29.70
N PRO A 10 32.89 22.02 29.59
CA PRO A 10 33.57 21.59 28.38
C PRO A 10 32.69 20.67 27.49
N PRO A 11 33.07 20.46 26.22
CA PRO A 11 32.17 20.46 25.06
C PRO A 11 31.51 19.11 24.76
N GLN A 12 30.34 19.18 24.11
CA GLN A 12 29.67 18.02 23.51
C GLN A 12 30.50 17.45 22.36
N THR A 13 30.96 16.21 22.46
CA THR A 13 31.26 15.38 21.26
C THR A 13 31.14 13.90 21.59
N GLY A 14 29.92 13.45 21.87
CA GLY A 14 29.50 12.05 21.70
C GLY A 14 28.54 11.99 20.51
N ARG A 15 29.04 12.36 19.34
CA ARG A 15 28.37 12.19 18.06
C ARG A 15 28.66 10.77 17.59
N ASP A 16 28.06 9.82 18.27
CA ASP A 16 27.79 8.46 17.77
C ASP A 16 26.28 8.28 18.00
N ALA A 17 25.42 9.05 17.33
CA ALA A 17 24.71 8.58 16.13
C ALA A 17 25.13 7.19 15.60
N ASP A 18 25.22 6.20 16.47
CA ASP A 18 25.02 4.81 16.14
C ASP A 18 23.55 4.52 16.49
N THR A 19 22.65 5.12 15.71
CA THR A 19 21.33 4.53 15.56
C THR A 19 21.59 3.24 14.80
N ASP A 20 21.79 2.15 15.53
CA ASP A 20 21.78 0.81 14.96
C ASP A 20 20.55 0.75 14.03
N PRO A 21 20.72 0.46 12.72
CA PRO A 21 19.60 0.44 11.78
C PRO A 21 18.54 -0.64 12.09
N GLU A 22 18.68 -1.35 13.21
CA GLU A 22 17.94 -2.56 13.58
C GLU A 22 16.80 -2.35 14.60
N ASP A 23 16.59 -1.16 15.17
CA ASP A 23 15.40 -0.88 16.01
C ASP A 23 14.13 -0.59 15.17
N GLU A 24 13.90 -1.36 14.11
CA GLU A 24 12.57 -1.40 13.50
C GLU A 24 11.63 -2.20 14.42
N PRO A 25 10.42 -1.70 14.74
CA PRO A 25 9.52 -2.42 15.62
C PRO A 25 9.28 -3.84 15.08
N GLU A 26 9.33 -4.86 15.96
CA GLU A 26 9.43 -6.31 15.66
C GLU A 26 8.42 -6.87 14.62
N GLY A 27 7.43 -6.09 14.19
CA GLY A 27 6.47 -6.46 13.13
C GLY A 27 6.74 -5.87 11.73
N THR A 28 7.66 -4.91 11.58
CA THR A 28 7.84 -4.14 10.33
C THR A 28 8.40 -5.00 9.20
N ALA A 29 9.41 -5.82 9.49
CA ALA A 29 10.00 -6.75 8.52
C ALA A 29 8.96 -7.75 8.01
N THR A 30 8.16 -8.33 8.91
CA THR A 30 7.08 -9.26 8.57
C THR A 30 6.01 -8.58 7.72
N ALA A 31 5.59 -7.37 8.09
CA ALA A 31 4.61 -6.61 7.31
C ALA A 31 5.11 -6.27 5.90
N ARG A 32 6.39 -5.92 5.75
CA ARG A 32 7.02 -5.69 4.45
C ARG A 32 7.08 -6.97 3.62
N LEU A 33 7.53 -8.07 4.22
CA LEU A 33 7.63 -9.36 3.54
C LEU A 33 6.26 -9.80 3.00
N LEU A 34 5.21 -9.75 3.84
CA LEU A 34 3.86 -10.09 3.43
C LEU A 34 3.33 -9.12 2.36
N GLY A 35 3.64 -7.83 2.47
CA GLY A 35 3.28 -6.82 1.47
C GLY A 35 3.86 -7.14 0.09
N TYR A 36 5.16 -7.45 0.01
CA TYR A 36 5.83 -7.84 -1.24
C TYR A 36 5.41 -9.21 -1.75
N ALA A 37 5.13 -10.16 -0.86
CA ALA A 37 4.57 -11.46 -1.25
C ALA A 37 3.24 -11.32 -2.00
N GLY A 38 2.48 -10.24 -1.74
CA GLY A 38 1.25 -9.92 -2.47
C GLY A 38 1.43 -9.64 -3.96
N ILE A 39 2.65 -9.36 -4.46
CA ILE A 39 2.90 -9.23 -5.91
C ILE A 39 2.92 -10.59 -6.60
N ILE A 40 3.28 -11.66 -5.87
CA ILE A 40 3.56 -12.98 -6.45
C ILE A 40 2.39 -13.48 -7.31
N PRO A 41 1.11 -13.43 -6.87
CA PRO A 41 0.02 -13.93 -7.70
C PRO A 41 -0.22 -13.07 -8.95
N PHE A 42 0.00 -11.75 -8.90
CA PHE A 42 -0.09 -10.91 -10.10
C PHE A 42 0.98 -11.28 -11.12
N ALA A 43 2.23 -11.42 -10.68
CA ALA A 43 3.35 -11.78 -11.56
C ALA A 43 3.15 -13.18 -12.15
N ALA A 44 2.77 -14.16 -11.32
CA ALA A 44 2.54 -15.54 -11.76
C ALA A 44 1.38 -15.65 -12.76
N LEU A 45 0.24 -15.01 -12.47
CA LEU A 45 -0.91 -15.00 -13.39
C LEU A 45 -0.59 -14.28 -14.69
N THR A 46 0.10 -13.14 -14.62
CA THR A 46 0.51 -12.38 -15.82
C THR A 46 1.46 -13.21 -16.67
N PHE A 47 2.47 -13.85 -16.09
CA PHE A 47 3.37 -14.73 -16.83
C PHE A 47 2.63 -15.93 -17.45
N ALA A 48 1.70 -16.54 -16.72
CA ALA A 48 0.91 -17.65 -17.21
C ALA A 48 0.02 -17.27 -18.42
N LEU A 49 -0.41 -16.00 -18.53
CA LEU A 49 -1.15 -15.53 -19.70
C LEU A 49 -0.34 -15.60 -21.00
N PHE A 50 0.99 -15.42 -20.94
CA PHE A 50 1.87 -15.55 -22.12
C PHE A 50 2.31 -16.99 -22.38
N ALA A 51 2.33 -17.83 -21.34
CA ALA A 51 2.74 -19.23 -21.47
C ALA A 51 1.61 -20.14 -21.99
N MET A 52 0.35 -19.72 -21.83
CA MET A 52 -0.82 -20.52 -22.18
C MET A 52 -1.37 -20.20 -23.58
N PRO A 53 -1.96 -21.17 -24.30
CA PRO A 53 -2.65 -20.93 -25.56
C PRO A 53 -3.80 -19.92 -25.41
N GLU A 54 -4.03 -19.08 -26.43
CA GLU A 54 -4.97 -17.95 -26.39
C GLU A 54 -6.40 -18.34 -25.96
N GLY A 55 -6.84 -19.57 -26.21
CA GLY A 55 -8.17 -20.08 -25.87
C GLY A 55 -8.41 -20.49 -24.41
N THR A 56 -7.37 -20.61 -23.57
CA THR A 56 -7.51 -21.08 -22.16
C THR A 56 -7.22 -19.99 -21.12
N THR A 57 -6.96 -18.76 -21.57
CA THR A 57 -6.52 -17.64 -20.72
C THR A 57 -7.66 -16.93 -19.98
N ALA A 58 -8.92 -17.13 -20.37
CA ALA A 58 -10.08 -16.51 -19.74
C ALA A 58 -10.14 -16.67 -18.20
N PRO A 59 -10.03 -17.87 -17.61
CA PRO A 59 -10.03 -18.03 -16.15
C PRO A 59 -8.84 -17.36 -15.47
N LEU A 60 -7.66 -17.31 -16.13
CA LEU A 60 -6.48 -16.63 -15.58
C LEU A 60 -6.70 -15.12 -15.49
N ARG A 61 -7.34 -14.52 -16.51
CA ARG A 61 -7.68 -13.08 -16.50
C ARG A 61 -8.71 -12.78 -15.41
N THR A 62 -9.74 -13.62 -15.26
CA THR A 62 -10.71 -13.48 -14.17
C THR A 62 -10.04 -13.61 -12.80
N ALA A 63 -9.12 -14.57 -12.64
CA ALA A 63 -8.36 -14.73 -11.40
C ALA A 63 -7.48 -13.50 -11.10
N LEU A 64 -6.87 -12.90 -12.11
CA LEU A 64 -6.06 -11.68 -11.97
C LEU A 64 -6.91 -10.50 -11.46
N ILE A 65 -8.09 -10.30 -12.05
CA ILE A 65 -9.01 -9.24 -11.65
C ILE A 65 -9.57 -9.51 -10.25
N ALA A 66 -9.99 -10.74 -9.97
CA ALA A 66 -10.50 -11.14 -8.67
C ALA A 66 -9.45 -10.95 -7.56
N TYR A 67 -8.19 -11.31 -7.82
CA TYR A 67 -7.10 -11.07 -6.89
C TYR A 67 -6.85 -9.57 -6.67
N GLY A 68 -6.93 -8.76 -7.73
CA GLY A 68 -6.93 -7.30 -7.64
C GLY A 68 -7.99 -6.74 -6.68
N ALA A 69 -9.22 -7.26 -6.79
CA ALA A 69 -10.32 -6.87 -5.90
C ALA A 69 -10.06 -7.27 -4.42
N VAL A 70 -9.46 -8.44 -4.18
CA VAL A 70 -9.08 -8.89 -2.83
C VAL A 70 -8.05 -7.94 -2.21
N ILE A 71 -7.03 -7.55 -2.96
CA ILE A 71 -6.01 -6.62 -2.46
C ILE A 71 -6.60 -5.22 -2.21
N LEU A 72 -7.46 -4.71 -3.09
CA LEU A 72 -8.19 -3.46 -2.83
C LEU A 72 -9.04 -3.53 -1.57
N SER A 73 -9.68 -4.67 -1.31
CA SER A 73 -10.45 -4.88 -0.08
C SER A 73 -9.57 -4.89 1.17
N PHE A 74 -8.38 -5.49 1.08
CA PHE A 74 -7.39 -5.45 2.16
C PHE A 74 -6.91 -4.00 2.43
N ILE A 75 -6.63 -3.22 1.39
CA ILE A 75 -6.25 -1.79 1.52
C ILE A 75 -7.35 -1.00 2.21
N GLY A 76 -8.61 -1.21 1.80
CA GLY A 76 -9.77 -0.65 2.47
C GLY A 76 -9.80 -1.00 3.96
N GLY A 77 -9.60 -2.27 4.30
CA GLY A 77 -9.50 -2.74 5.69
C GLY A 77 -8.41 -2.03 6.50
N ILE A 78 -7.26 -1.71 5.90
CA ILE A 78 -6.19 -0.94 6.57
C ILE A 78 -6.68 0.47 6.92
N ILE A 79 -7.30 1.18 5.97
CA ILE A 79 -7.82 2.55 6.18
C ILE A 79 -8.89 2.55 7.28
N TRP A 80 -9.79 1.55 7.27
CA TRP A 80 -10.78 1.38 8.33
C TRP A 80 -10.10 1.15 9.69
N GLY A 81 -9.12 0.25 9.74
CA GLY A 81 -8.36 -0.06 10.95
C GLY A 81 -7.60 1.14 11.52
N ILE A 82 -7.10 2.03 10.66
CA ILE A 82 -6.54 3.34 11.08
C ILE A 82 -7.65 4.19 11.69
N GLY A 83 -8.80 4.29 11.03
CA GLY A 83 -9.98 5.01 11.53
C GLY A 83 -10.39 4.63 12.95
N LEU A 84 -10.29 3.34 13.32
CA LEU A 84 -10.59 2.85 14.68
C LEU A 84 -9.58 3.30 15.74
N ARG A 85 -8.36 3.68 15.35
CA ARG A 85 -7.28 4.10 16.26
C ARG A 85 -7.20 5.61 16.44
N LEU A 86 -7.84 6.38 15.55
CA LEU A 86 -7.92 7.83 15.72
C LEU A 86 -8.88 8.13 16.89
N PRO A 87 -8.48 8.99 17.85
CA PRO A 87 -9.38 9.45 18.90
C PRO A 87 -10.64 10.04 18.26
N ASP A 88 -11.80 9.87 18.91
CA ASP A 88 -13.09 10.49 18.56
C ASP A 88 -12.98 12.02 18.62
N SER A 89 -12.28 12.61 17.66
CA SER A 89 -12.25 14.04 17.46
C SER A 89 -13.51 14.38 16.68
N PRO A 90 -14.33 15.35 17.12
CA PRO A 90 -15.55 15.78 16.41
C PRO A 90 -15.27 16.44 15.05
N LYS A 91 -14.05 16.29 14.49
CA LYS A 91 -13.66 16.79 13.19
C LYS A 91 -14.13 15.82 12.11
N ALA A 92 -14.63 16.38 11.01
CA ALA A 92 -15.14 15.70 9.82
C ALA A 92 -14.19 14.66 9.16
N GLY A 93 -12.93 14.53 9.61
CA GLY A 93 -11.93 13.62 9.06
C GLY A 93 -12.19 12.13 9.37
N ALA A 94 -12.74 11.78 10.53
CA ALA A 94 -12.94 10.38 10.91
C ALA A 94 -13.99 9.67 10.02
N HIS A 95 -15.11 10.34 9.75
CA HIS A 95 -16.14 9.80 8.85
C HIS A 95 -15.65 9.66 7.40
N SER A 96 -14.80 10.60 6.97
CA SER A 96 -14.22 10.55 5.63
C SER A 96 -13.31 9.32 5.44
N LEU A 97 -12.52 8.93 6.45
CA LEU A 97 -11.68 7.73 6.39
C LEU A 97 -12.51 6.46 6.19
N TYR A 98 -13.63 6.32 6.90
CA TYR A 98 -14.51 5.15 6.73
C TYR A 98 -15.12 5.10 5.32
N LEU A 99 -15.53 6.23 4.76
CA LEU A 99 -16.00 6.27 3.37
C LEU A 99 -14.89 5.87 2.39
N TYR A 100 -13.69 6.40 2.56
CA TYR A 100 -12.52 6.05 1.75
C TYR A 100 -12.06 4.61 1.91
N SER A 101 -12.36 3.96 3.04
CA SER A 101 -12.06 2.55 3.27
C SER A 101 -12.92 1.61 2.41
N ILE A 102 -14.14 2.02 2.07
CA ILE A 102 -15.10 1.18 1.35
C ILE A 102 -14.95 1.36 -0.16
N ILE A 103 -14.57 2.56 -0.63
CA ILE A 103 -14.44 2.89 -2.05
C ILE A 103 -13.55 1.88 -2.81
N PRO A 104 -12.31 1.55 -2.35
CA PRO A 104 -11.45 0.58 -3.03
C PRO A 104 -12.10 -0.79 -3.19
N SER A 105 -12.76 -1.30 -2.14
CA SER A 105 -13.44 -2.61 -2.14
C SER A 105 -14.58 -2.65 -3.16
N LEU A 106 -15.38 -1.58 -3.22
CA LEU A 106 -16.48 -1.47 -4.18
C LEU A 106 -15.96 -1.37 -5.62
N LEU A 107 -14.91 -0.59 -5.86
CA LEU A 107 -14.29 -0.49 -7.18
C LEU A 107 -13.70 -1.83 -7.62
N GLY A 108 -13.06 -2.56 -6.71
CA GLY A 108 -12.58 -3.92 -6.97
C GLY A 108 -13.72 -4.88 -7.33
N TRP A 109 -14.83 -4.85 -6.58
CA TRP A 109 -16.01 -5.66 -6.86
C TRP A 109 -16.63 -5.33 -8.22
N ILE A 110 -16.81 -4.03 -8.53
CA ILE A 110 -17.31 -3.57 -9.84
C ILE A 110 -16.39 -4.03 -10.97
N ALA A 111 -15.07 -3.98 -10.77
CA ALA A 111 -14.11 -4.43 -11.78
C ALA A 111 -14.26 -5.91 -12.14
N VAL A 112 -14.60 -6.77 -11.17
CA VAL A 112 -14.85 -8.21 -11.41
C VAL A 112 -16.11 -8.45 -12.24
N LEU A 113 -17.12 -7.58 -12.14
CA LEU A 113 -18.38 -7.68 -12.88
C LEU A 113 -18.29 -7.13 -14.31
N LEU A 114 -17.24 -6.37 -14.61
CA LEU A 114 -17.03 -5.75 -15.91
C LEU A 114 -16.33 -6.71 -16.89
N PRO A 115 -16.43 -6.44 -18.22
CA PRO A 115 -15.61 -7.13 -19.20
C PRO A 115 -14.13 -6.99 -18.86
N VAL A 116 -13.35 -8.05 -19.08
CA VAL A 116 -11.95 -8.17 -18.65
C VAL A 116 -11.11 -6.92 -18.95
N ALA A 117 -11.20 -6.37 -20.17
CA ALA A 117 -10.43 -5.19 -20.53
C ALA A 117 -10.78 -3.96 -19.67
N VAL A 118 -12.08 -3.73 -19.45
CA VAL A 118 -12.58 -2.61 -18.65
C VAL A 118 -12.30 -2.83 -17.17
N GLY A 119 -12.53 -4.04 -16.66
CA GLY A 119 -12.24 -4.41 -15.28
C GLY A 119 -10.78 -4.21 -14.90
N THR A 120 -9.85 -4.63 -15.76
CA THR A 120 -8.41 -4.43 -15.56
C THR A 120 -8.03 -2.95 -15.52
N LEU A 121 -8.62 -2.11 -16.38
CA LEU A 121 -8.39 -0.66 -16.36
C LEU A 121 -8.95 -0.02 -15.08
N VAL A 122 -10.16 -0.39 -14.67
CA VAL A 122 -10.77 0.08 -13.42
C VAL A 122 -9.89 -0.29 -12.22
N LEU A 123 -9.34 -1.50 -12.17
CA LEU A 123 -8.39 -1.89 -11.12
C LEU A 123 -7.13 -1.03 -11.14
N ALA A 124 -6.51 -0.85 -12.31
CA ALA A 124 -5.30 -0.04 -12.43
C ALA A 124 -5.51 1.38 -11.90
N VAL A 125 -6.61 2.03 -12.30
CA VAL A 125 -7.00 3.37 -11.80
C VAL A 125 -7.25 3.34 -10.29
N SER A 126 -7.97 2.33 -9.80
CA SER A 126 -8.30 2.18 -8.38
C SER A 126 -7.06 2.03 -7.50
N PHE A 127 -6.06 1.27 -7.96
CA PHE A 127 -4.78 1.14 -7.27
C PHE A 127 -4.01 2.46 -7.23
N VAL A 128 -3.98 3.21 -8.33
CA VAL A 128 -3.35 4.55 -8.36
C VAL A 128 -4.07 5.52 -7.42
N MET A 129 -5.40 5.53 -7.42
CA MET A 129 -6.19 6.36 -6.50
C MET A 129 -5.92 5.99 -5.04
N ALA A 130 -5.86 4.70 -4.72
CA ALA A 130 -5.50 4.23 -3.38
C ALA A 130 -4.10 4.68 -2.96
N LEU A 131 -3.12 4.61 -3.87
CA LEU A 131 -1.75 5.09 -3.60
C LEU A 131 -1.70 6.61 -3.34
N VAL A 132 -2.46 7.41 -4.07
CA VAL A 132 -2.56 8.86 -3.83
C VAL A 132 -3.14 9.13 -2.44
N HIS A 133 -4.16 8.36 -2.03
CA HIS A 133 -4.73 8.47 -0.70
C HIS A 133 -3.75 8.04 0.40
N ASP A 134 -3.08 6.90 0.23
CA ASP A 134 -2.04 6.42 1.15
C ASP A 134 -0.95 7.48 1.35
N ARG A 135 -0.53 8.15 0.27
CA ARG A 135 0.43 9.26 0.32
C ARG A 135 -0.07 10.47 1.09
N SER A 136 -1.35 10.82 0.96
CA SER A 136 -1.95 11.88 1.76
C SER A 136 -1.89 11.52 3.24
N LEU A 137 -2.29 10.29 3.60
CA LEU A 137 -2.29 9.79 4.97
C LEU A 137 -0.88 9.71 5.57
N THR A 138 0.12 9.30 4.78
CA THR A 138 1.54 9.34 5.18
C THR A 138 2.00 10.77 5.43
N ARG A 139 1.68 11.72 4.53
CA ARG A 139 2.04 13.14 4.68
C ARG A 139 1.38 13.77 5.92
N ASP A 140 0.17 13.35 6.23
CA ASP A 140 -0.59 13.82 7.40
C ASP A 140 -0.15 13.11 8.70
N GLY A 141 0.85 12.21 8.65
CA GLY A 141 1.43 11.52 9.80
C GLY A 141 0.62 10.33 10.33
N HIS A 142 -0.42 9.89 9.62
CA HIS A 142 -1.26 8.75 10.03
C HIS A 142 -0.66 7.39 9.66
N LEU A 143 0.25 7.37 8.67
CA LEU A 143 0.95 6.19 8.20
C LEU A 143 2.46 6.44 8.24
N PRO A 144 3.28 5.42 8.60
CA PRO A 144 4.72 5.56 8.57
C PRO A 144 5.26 5.63 7.13
N ASP A 145 6.36 6.36 6.94
CA ASP A 145 6.94 6.60 5.60
C ASP A 145 7.32 5.32 4.85
N TRP A 146 7.81 4.31 5.58
CA TRP A 146 8.15 3.02 4.98
C TRP A 146 6.96 2.33 4.34
N PHE A 147 5.76 2.51 4.89
CA PHE A 147 4.54 1.92 4.35
C PHE A 147 4.16 2.63 3.06
N GLY A 148 4.23 3.98 3.02
CA GLY A 148 4.01 4.76 1.81
C GLY A 148 4.98 4.41 0.67
N ALA A 149 6.27 4.24 0.98
CA ALA A 149 7.28 3.81 0.02
C ALA A 149 7.04 2.38 -0.49
N MET A 150 6.70 1.45 0.39
CA MET A 150 6.34 0.08 0.01
C MET A 150 5.13 0.07 -0.94
N ARG A 151 4.06 0.80 -0.58
CA ARG A 151 2.83 0.89 -1.37
C ARG A 151 3.07 1.45 -2.76
N LEU A 152 4.02 2.37 -2.94
CA LEU A 152 4.45 2.84 -4.25
C LEU A 152 5.01 1.71 -5.10
N HIS A 153 5.97 0.95 -4.58
CA HIS A 153 6.60 -0.15 -5.31
C HIS A 153 5.57 -1.23 -5.66
N LEU A 154 4.73 -1.62 -4.70
CA LEU A 154 3.67 -2.60 -4.91
C LEU A 154 2.69 -2.15 -5.98
N THR A 155 2.16 -0.93 -5.87
CA THR A 155 1.19 -0.38 -6.83
C THR A 155 1.79 -0.28 -8.22
N THR A 156 3.04 0.17 -8.34
CA THR A 156 3.72 0.28 -9.64
C THR A 156 3.87 -1.11 -10.28
N ALA A 157 4.33 -2.11 -9.53
CA ALA A 157 4.45 -3.47 -10.02
C ALA A 157 3.09 -4.06 -10.44
N VAL A 158 2.05 -3.89 -9.62
CA VAL A 158 0.69 -4.38 -9.92
C VAL A 158 0.13 -3.70 -11.17
N VAL A 159 0.22 -2.38 -11.28
CA VAL A 159 -0.27 -1.65 -12.46
C VAL A 159 0.47 -2.09 -13.72
N LEU A 160 1.79 -2.29 -13.65
CA LEU A 160 2.56 -2.84 -14.77
C LEU A 160 2.06 -4.24 -15.16
N CYS A 161 1.84 -5.14 -14.19
CA CYS A 161 1.27 -6.47 -14.46
C CYS A 161 -0.10 -6.37 -15.15
N LEU A 162 -0.98 -5.50 -14.66
CA LEU A 162 -2.32 -5.28 -15.24
C LEU A 162 -2.22 -4.75 -16.68
N LEU A 163 -1.37 -3.76 -16.96
CA LEU A 163 -1.18 -3.22 -18.31
C LEU A 163 -0.57 -4.25 -19.26
N VAL A 164 0.42 -5.01 -18.80
CA VAL A 164 1.02 -6.11 -19.58
C VAL A 164 0.00 -7.21 -19.87
N SER A 165 -0.88 -7.53 -18.92
CA SER A 165 -1.96 -8.50 -19.13
C SER A 165 -2.99 -8.05 -20.19
N LEU A 166 -3.19 -6.73 -20.35
CA LEU A 166 -4.03 -6.17 -21.41
C LEU A 166 -3.38 -6.35 -22.78
N LEU A 167 -2.06 -6.15 -22.88
CA LEU A 167 -1.33 -6.36 -24.13
C LEU A 167 -1.39 -7.84 -24.55
N ALA A 168 -1.41 -8.79 -23.62
CA ALA A 168 -1.61 -10.21 -23.92
C ALA A 168 -3.05 -10.56 -24.38
N ALA A 169 -3.96 -9.59 -24.44
CA ALA A 169 -5.32 -9.79 -24.92
C ALA A 169 -5.55 -9.27 -26.35
N TYR A 170 -4.54 -8.61 -26.95
CA TYR A 170 -4.58 -8.05 -28.31
C TYR A 170 -3.43 -8.60 -29.15
#